data_AF-A0A6A9SK67-F1
#
_entry.id   AF-A0A6A9SK67-F1
#
_cell.length_a   1.000
_cell.length_b   1.000
_cell.length_c   1.000
_cell.angle_alpha   90.00
_cell.angle_beta   90.00
_cell.angle_gamma   90.00
#
_symmetry.space_group_name_H-M   'P 1'
#
loop_
_entity.id
_entity.type
_entity.pdbx_description
1 polymer ?
#
loop_
_entity_poly.entity_id
_entity_poly.type
_entity_poly.pdbx_seq_one_letter_code
_entity_poly.pdbx_strand_id
1 'polypeptide(L)'
;EDRQFVVVHGSGPLSGYEDRVAQAVRVERDSEDAVGIAGHTHEVADETVDGVRFLNPGSASGADPADEATMLTVDVDGRDLDVSVVRE
;
A
#
# COMPACT_ATOMS: atom_id res chain seq x y z
N GLU A 1 14.51 0.58 15.38
CA GLU A 1 13.18 1.23 15.44
C GLU A 1 12.19 0.27 14.80
N ASP A 2 10.93 0.26 15.21
CA ASP A 2 9.92 -0.64 14.65
C ASP A 2 9.34 -0.07 13.35
N ARG A 3 8.88 -0.94 12.45
CA ARG A 3 8.21 -0.51 11.22
C ARG A 3 6.89 0.21 11.51
N GLN A 4 6.64 1.32 10.82
CA GLN A 4 5.41 2.09 10.95
C GLN A 4 4.53 1.92 9.71
N PHE A 5 3.22 1.80 9.91
CA PHE A 5 2.26 1.69 8.82
C PHE A 5 1.29 2.86 8.85
N VAL A 6 1.11 3.51 7.70
CA VAL A 6 0.12 4.56 7.50
C VAL A 6 -0.95 4.01 6.56
N VAL A 7 -2.15 3.79 7.08
CA VAL A 7 -3.26 3.19 6.33
C VAL A 7 -4.17 4.29 5.81
N VAL A 8 -4.35 4.34 4.50
CA VAL A 8 -5.21 5.30 3.80
C VAL A 8 -6.00 4.59 2.72
N HIS A 9 -7.19 5.08 2.34
CA HIS A 9 -7.89 4.46 1.21
C HIS A 9 -7.24 4.81 -0.13
N GLY A 10 -6.73 6.04 -0.29
CA GLY A 10 -6.21 6.55 -1.58
C GLY A 10 -7.26 7.22 -2.48
N SER A 11 -8.40 7.63 -1.91
CA SER A 11 -9.54 8.25 -2.62
C SER A 11 -9.13 9.39 -3.57
N GLY A 12 -9.81 9.47 -4.72
CA GLY A 12 -9.73 10.56 -5.70
C GLY A 12 -9.49 10.03 -7.12
N PRO A 13 -9.05 10.84 -8.09
CA PRO A 13 -8.70 10.33 -9.42
C PRO A 13 -7.49 9.39 -9.38
N LEU A 14 -7.42 8.45 -10.34
CA LEU A 14 -6.25 7.59 -10.56
C LEU A 14 -5.01 8.41 -10.96
N SER A 15 -5.19 9.50 -11.71
CA SER A 15 -4.10 10.42 -12.02
C SER A 15 -3.53 11.04 -10.74
N GLY A 16 -2.23 10.86 -10.50
CA GLY A 16 -1.56 11.33 -9.29
C GLY A 16 -1.98 10.58 -8.02
N TYR A 17 -2.51 9.36 -8.15
CA TYR A 17 -2.84 8.49 -7.02
C TYR A 17 -1.61 8.23 -6.15
N GLU A 18 -0.51 7.81 -6.77
CA GLU A 18 0.72 7.44 -6.07
C GLU A 18 1.32 8.64 -5.31
N ASP A 19 1.42 9.79 -5.96
CA ASP A 19 1.89 11.04 -5.35
C ASP A 19 1.04 11.42 -4.14
N ARG A 20 -0.28 11.25 -4.22
CA ARG A 20 -1.22 11.56 -3.14
C ARG A 20 -1.07 10.61 -1.97
N VAL A 21 -0.89 9.31 -2.23
CA VAL A 21 -0.62 8.30 -1.20
C VAL A 21 0.72 8.62 -0.51
N ALA A 22 1.79 8.83 -1.29
CA ALA A 22 3.11 9.16 -0.76
C ALA A 22 3.09 10.46 0.07
N GLN A 23 2.37 11.49 -0.40
CA GLN A 23 2.17 12.72 0.36
C GLN A 23 1.43 12.46 1.68
N ALA A 24 0.34 11.67 1.67
CA ALA A 24 -0.41 11.35 2.87
C ALA A 24 0.48 10.62 3.90
N VAL A 25 1.31 9.68 3.45
CA VAL A 25 2.28 9.01 4.31
C VAL A 25 3.26 9.99 4.92
N ARG A 26 3.88 10.89 4.14
CA ARG A 26 4.84 11.88 4.65
C ARG A 26 4.22 12.86 5.64
N VAL A 27 3.00 13.32 5.37
CA VAL A 27 2.28 14.24 6.26
C VAL A 27 2.02 13.59 7.62
N GLU A 28 1.67 12.31 7.64
CA GLU A 28 1.45 11.58 8.87
C GLU A 28 2.77 11.20 9.55
N ARG A 29 3.73 10.67 8.79
CA ARG A 29 5.01 10.16 9.27
C ARG A 29 6.12 10.46 8.26
N ASP A 30 6.93 11.46 8.59
CA ASP A 30 8.16 11.79 7.85
C ASP A 30 9.33 10.91 8.35
N SER A 31 9.28 9.62 8.00
CA SER A 31 10.29 8.63 8.37
C SER A 31 10.49 7.61 7.26
N GLU A 32 11.75 7.21 7.05
CA GLU A 32 12.14 6.13 6.14
C GLU A 32 11.55 4.77 6.59
N ASP A 33 11.20 4.64 7.87
CA ASP A 33 10.57 3.45 8.45
C ASP A 33 9.04 3.43 8.30
N ALA A 34 8.42 4.39 7.59
CA ALA A 34 6.99 4.37 7.26
C ALA A 34 6.67 3.60 5.96
N VAL A 35 5.61 2.78 5.97
CA VAL A 35 4.99 2.17 4.77
C VAL A 35 3.57 2.69 4.63
N GLY A 36 3.19 3.11 3.44
CA GLY A 36 1.80 3.36 3.11
C GLY A 36 1.04 2.07 2.82
N ILE A 37 -0.13 1.88 3.40
CA ILE A 37 -1.08 0.85 2.96
C ILE A 37 -2.25 1.58 2.30
N ALA A 38 -2.42 1.38 1.00
CA ALA A 38 -3.41 2.06 0.17
C ALA A 38 -4.34 1.07 -0.54
N GLY A 39 -5.50 1.54 -0.99
CA GLY A 39 -6.44 0.75 -1.80
C GLY A 39 -6.85 1.52 -3.04
N HIS A 40 -8.16 1.55 -3.32
CA HIS A 40 -8.80 2.35 -4.36
C HIS A 40 -8.61 1.86 -5.81
N THR A 41 -7.40 1.46 -6.22
CA THR A 41 -7.15 1.03 -7.61
C THR A 41 -7.61 -0.39 -7.91
N HIS A 42 -7.76 -1.21 -6.87
CA HIS A 42 -8.00 -2.66 -6.96
C HIS A 42 -6.85 -3.45 -7.60
N GLU A 43 -5.71 -2.82 -7.82
CA GLU A 43 -4.51 -3.44 -8.36
C GLU A 43 -3.51 -3.73 -7.22
N VAL A 44 -2.91 -4.92 -7.26
CA VAL A 44 -1.87 -5.27 -6.29
C VAL A 44 -0.62 -4.43 -6.59
N ALA A 45 -0.09 -3.76 -5.57
CA ALA A 45 1.13 -2.96 -5.69
C ALA A 45 2.04 -3.15 -4.47
N ASP A 46 3.35 -3.12 -4.73
CA ASP A 46 4.42 -2.99 -3.73
C ASP A 46 5.51 -2.14 -4.38
N GLU A 47 5.38 -0.83 -4.24
CA GLU A 47 6.17 0.13 -5.00
C GLU A 47 6.75 1.21 -4.09
N THR A 48 7.79 1.90 -4.56
CA THR A 48 8.41 3.01 -3.85
C THR A 48 8.31 4.28 -4.68
N VAL A 49 7.61 5.28 -4.15
CA VAL A 49 7.33 6.54 -4.84
C VAL A 49 7.87 7.69 -3.99
N ASP A 50 8.80 8.46 -4.56
CA ASP A 50 9.50 9.55 -3.88
C ASP A 50 10.14 9.11 -2.52
N GLY A 51 10.60 7.86 -2.43
CA GLY A 51 11.21 7.31 -1.21
C GLY A 51 10.23 6.76 -0.17
N VAL A 52 8.91 6.79 -0.44
CA VAL A 52 7.90 6.12 0.39
C VAL A 52 7.55 4.78 -0.25
N ARG A 53 7.75 3.67 0.46
CA ARG A 53 7.20 2.38 0.07
C ARG A 53 5.69 2.38 0.36
N PHE A 54 4.88 1.95 -0.59
CA PHE A 54 3.46 1.69 -0.36
C PHE A 54 3.05 0.33 -0.88
N LEU A 55 2.03 -0.25 -0.23
CA LEU A 55 1.42 -1.52 -0.57
C LEU A 55 -0.05 -1.31 -0.89
N ASN A 56 -0.54 -1.96 -1.93
CA ASN A 56 -1.96 -2.07 -2.23
C ASN A 56 -2.35 -3.55 -2.36
N PRO A 57 -3.31 -4.04 -1.56
CA PRO A 57 -3.65 -5.45 -1.58
C PRO A 57 -4.55 -5.87 -2.75
N GLY A 58 -4.97 -4.93 -3.59
CA GLY A 58 -5.95 -5.17 -4.64
C GLY A 58 -7.36 -5.22 -4.08
N SER A 59 -8.16 -6.19 -4.52
CA SER A 59 -9.57 -6.34 -4.14
C SER A 59 -9.84 -7.73 -3.58
N ALA A 60 -10.17 -7.80 -2.29
CA ALA A 60 -10.42 -9.07 -1.60
C ALA A 60 -11.62 -9.85 -2.15
N SER A 61 -12.51 -9.20 -2.91
CA SER A 61 -13.68 -9.83 -3.51
C SER A 61 -13.58 -9.97 -5.03
N GLY A 62 -12.47 -9.52 -5.64
CA GLY A 62 -12.34 -9.44 -7.10
C GLY A 62 -13.38 -8.52 -7.75
N ALA A 63 -13.89 -7.53 -7.02
CA ALA A 63 -14.87 -6.61 -7.58
C ALA A 63 -14.21 -5.68 -8.62
N ASP A 64 -14.93 -5.36 -9.70
CA ASP A 64 -14.49 -4.39 -10.72
C ASP A 64 -13.90 -3.12 -10.07
N PRO A 65 -12.73 -2.62 -10.54
CA PRO A 65 -12.02 -3.02 -11.76
C PRO A 65 -10.99 -4.17 -11.59
N ALA A 66 -11.02 -4.93 -10.49
CA ALA A 66 -10.07 -6.03 -10.30
C ALA A 66 -10.29 -7.17 -11.31
N ASP A 67 -9.21 -7.77 -11.80
CA ASP A 67 -9.28 -8.99 -12.62
C ASP A 67 -9.46 -10.26 -11.77
N GLU A 68 -9.04 -10.24 -10.51
CA GLU A 68 -9.07 -11.38 -9.59
C GLU A 68 -9.15 -10.94 -8.11
N ALA A 69 -9.56 -11.86 -7.23
CA ALA A 69 -9.59 -11.63 -5.79
C ALA A 69 -8.19 -11.76 -5.18
N THR A 70 -7.74 -10.71 -4.49
CA THR A 70 -6.39 -10.62 -3.94
C THR A 70 -6.35 -10.03 -2.53
N MET A 71 -5.34 -10.47 -1.78
CA MET A 71 -4.97 -9.94 -0.46
C MET A 71 -3.44 -9.92 -0.34
N LEU A 72 -2.91 -9.06 0.53
CA LEU A 72 -1.51 -9.14 0.96
C LEU A 72 -1.42 -9.71 2.38
N THR A 73 -0.43 -10.55 2.58
CA THR A 73 0.07 -10.97 3.90
C THR A 73 1.43 -10.33 4.11
N VAL A 74 1.68 -9.86 5.33
CA VAL A 74 2.89 -9.11 5.69
C VAL A 74 3.45 -9.69 6.98
N ASP A 75 4.64 -10.25 6.90
CA ASP A 75 5.43 -10.68 8.04
C ASP A 75 6.42 -9.56 8.42
N VAL A 76 6.48 -9.22 9.71
CA VAL A 76 7.27 -8.10 10.23
C VAL A 76 8.23 -8.59 11.31
N ASP A 77 9.53 -8.36 11.11
CA ASP A 77 10.57 -8.58 12.13
C ASP A 77 11.39 -7.29 12.32
N GLY A 78 11.05 -6.53 13.35
CA GLY A 78 11.62 -5.20 13.57
C GLY A 78 11.34 -4.23 12.42
N ARG A 79 12.32 -4.08 11.51
CA ARG A 79 12.19 -3.23 10.30
C ARG A 79 12.02 -4.04 9.02
N ASP A 80 12.33 -5.32 9.07
CA ASP A 80 12.23 -6.21 7.93
C ASP A 80 10.77 -6.52 7.64
N LEU A 81 10.47 -6.63 6.35
CA LEU A 81 9.13 -6.77 5.80
C LEU A 81 9.16 -7.79 4.68
N ASP A 82 8.54 -8.94 4.91
CA ASP A 82 8.27 -9.92 3.88
C ASP A 82 6.79 -9.82 3.49
N VAL A 83 6.54 -9.54 2.20
CA VAL A 83 5.20 -9.31 1.66
C VAL A 83 4.87 -10.42 0.67
N SER A 84 3.73 -11.08 0.87
CA SER A 84 3.25 -12.16 0.02
C SER A 84 1.82 -11.88 -0.47
N VAL A 85 1.59 -12.11 -1.77
CA VAL A 85 0.26 -12.00 -2.38
C VAL A 85 -0.50 -13.32 -2.22
N VAL A 86 -1.68 -13.24 -1.63
CA VAL A 86 -2.66 -14.32 -1.57
C VAL A 86 -3.68 -14.10 -2.70
N ARG A 87 -3.95 -15.17 -3.44
CA ARG A 87 -4.89 -15.22 -4.57
C ARG A 87 -5.88 -16.36 -4.35
N GLU A 88 -7.13 -16.19 -4.77
CA GLU A 88 -8.11 -17.28 -4.86
C GLU A 88 -7.97 -18.10 -6.16
#